data_AF-A0A1V4MSS8-F1
#
_entry.id   AF-A0A1V4MSS8-F1
#
_cell.length_a   1.000
_cell.length_b   1.000
_cell.length_c   1.000
_cell.angle_alpha   90.00
_cell.angle_beta   90.00
_cell.angle_gamma   90.00
#
_symmetry.space_group_name_H-M   'P 1'
#
loop_
_entity.id
_entity.type
_entity.pdbx_description
1 polymer ?
#
loop_
_entity_poly.entity_id
_entity_poly.type
_entity_poly.pdbx_seq_one_letter_code
_entity_poly.pdbx_strand_id
1 'polypeptide(L)'
;MSLPNSRKKAEEFIKNEKEFHLGELITESQHPKTMNFSETVQNNTQSGLKMLFRVDEDIVPVYKKVLETDEFNELVSSLYAAMLEGKRICFSGCGSTGRLGILLEKMWRTFWSRAEELLPALKTKLPLISDSSYSIMTGGDFALIRSLENFEDFQSFGRQQVKEAKIKEGDVFVAITEGGETPSVIGTVWQAFESGAKVFFVFNNPAGILSNHLKRSREVIKEEKITKLDLTTGPMAITGSTRMQAITVELLVIGTALEMAIAKVLNKILTIDELSVLNIKKWCKDDYVERYKGLLSTISSRESLNQLACVVELEEEVYGREGFITYFSDSFMLDILTDTTERAPTFSIPHFRKNDDFKSPQSWAFVKNPLIDTKSAWFNMLMREPRGLNWDSDLYESMGASSNLCESPPKISNSEIYKFQIGYEDSPGRYQNAASTAIIFLAGREVSKYEEENSQYRKLFDNHIKKYNRKGYIIINDILPKNIDKDIVMNIPYNAPESQLDLFLHTAIKLVFNTISTATMARMGRIVKNVMVYVNPTNKKLIDRGSRIISDLTGLKYLDACEALFETIELIQKSSSEEKFSDSPVKRAIECIKNKR
;
A
#
# COMPACT_ATOMS: atom_id res chain seq x y z
N MET A 1 -9.13 18.49 -35.30
CA MET A 1 -10.58 18.72 -35.25
C MET A 1 -11.09 17.86 -34.11
N SER A 2 -11.67 18.46 -33.07
CA SER A 2 -12.22 17.68 -31.95
C SER A 2 -13.27 16.72 -32.49
N LEU A 3 -13.24 15.48 -32.03
CA LEU A 3 -14.29 14.52 -32.37
C LEU A 3 -15.60 15.04 -31.74
N PRO A 4 -16.73 15.12 -32.46
CA PRO A 4 -18.00 15.65 -31.93
C PRO A 4 -18.48 15.00 -30.62
N ASN A 5 -17.90 13.85 -30.24
CA ASN A 5 -18.26 13.04 -29.09
C ASN A 5 -17.48 13.38 -27.79
N SER A 6 -16.24 13.88 -27.87
CA SER A 6 -15.40 14.10 -26.68
C SER A 6 -15.91 15.25 -25.80
N ARG A 7 -16.35 16.35 -26.41
CA ARG A 7 -16.99 17.48 -25.71
C ARG A 7 -18.24 17.04 -24.95
N LYS A 8 -19.10 16.26 -25.61
CA LYS A 8 -20.33 15.75 -25.03
C LYS A 8 -20.05 14.86 -23.82
N LYS A 9 -19.08 13.93 -23.93
CA LYS A 9 -18.65 13.10 -22.80
C LYS A 9 -18.12 13.92 -21.63
N ALA A 10 -17.33 14.96 -21.90
CA ALA A 10 -16.84 15.87 -20.86
C ALA A 10 -18.00 16.59 -20.15
N GLU A 11 -18.96 17.12 -20.89
CA GLU A 11 -20.14 17.79 -20.33
C GLU A 11 -21.02 16.82 -19.52
N GLU A 12 -21.22 15.59 -19.99
CA GLU A 12 -21.96 14.53 -19.28
C GLU A 12 -21.26 14.15 -17.98
N PHE A 13 -19.94 13.92 -18.00
CA PHE A 13 -19.15 13.63 -16.81
C PHE A 13 -19.30 14.75 -15.78
N ILE A 14 -19.05 16.00 -16.19
CA ILE A 14 -19.10 17.16 -15.30
C ILE A 14 -20.49 17.37 -14.70
N LYS A 15 -21.54 17.10 -15.47
CA LYS A 15 -22.92 17.31 -15.02
C LYS A 15 -23.40 16.19 -14.10
N ASN A 16 -23.07 14.94 -14.40
CA ASN A 16 -23.72 13.78 -13.81
C ASN A 16 -22.84 13.06 -12.76
N GLU A 17 -21.51 13.15 -12.84
CA GLU A 17 -20.58 12.39 -12.01
C GLU A 17 -20.01 13.21 -10.84
N LYS A 18 -20.84 14.09 -10.26
CA LYS A 18 -20.44 15.06 -9.21
C LYS A 18 -19.85 14.41 -7.96
N GLU A 19 -20.24 13.18 -7.64
CA GLU A 19 -19.72 12.43 -6.49
C GLU A 19 -18.26 11.96 -6.67
N PHE A 20 -17.68 12.17 -7.85
CA PHE A 20 -16.30 11.85 -8.20
C PHE A 20 -15.44 13.09 -8.49
N HIS A 21 -15.99 14.29 -8.33
CA HIS A 21 -15.22 15.55 -8.39
C HIS A 21 -14.56 15.81 -7.05
N LEU A 22 -13.35 15.28 -6.87
CA LEU A 22 -12.68 15.23 -5.58
C LEU A 22 -11.62 16.33 -5.39
N GLY A 23 -11.55 17.33 -6.29
CA GLY A 23 -10.55 18.40 -6.25
C GLY A 23 -10.55 19.26 -4.99
N GLU A 24 -11.65 19.29 -4.23
CA GLU A 24 -11.76 19.99 -2.94
C GLU A 24 -11.13 19.21 -1.77
N LEU A 25 -10.82 17.92 -1.98
CA LEU A 25 -10.20 17.09 -0.95
C LEU A 25 -8.72 17.45 -0.78
N ILE A 26 -8.27 17.54 0.46
CA ILE A 26 -6.89 17.85 0.80
C ILE A 26 -5.93 16.81 0.20
N THR A 27 -6.31 15.53 0.22
CA THR A 27 -5.53 14.43 -0.38
C THR A 27 -5.31 14.57 -1.90
N GLU A 28 -6.13 15.36 -2.58
CA GLU A 28 -6.06 15.61 -4.03
C GLU A 28 -5.38 16.94 -4.40
N SER A 29 -4.96 17.72 -3.39
CA SER A 29 -4.28 19.00 -3.57
C SER A 29 -2.75 18.86 -3.65
N GLN A 30 -2.08 19.87 -4.20
CA GLN A 30 -0.61 19.88 -4.34
C GLN A 30 0.06 20.28 -3.03
N HIS A 31 1.13 19.57 -2.65
CA HIS A 31 1.86 19.89 -1.43
C HIS A 31 2.88 21.02 -1.64
N PRO A 32 2.88 22.08 -0.81
CA PRO A 32 3.75 23.24 -1.01
C PRO A 32 5.24 22.91 -0.88
N LYS A 33 5.63 21.96 -0.02
CA LYS A 33 7.04 21.55 0.15
C LYS A 33 7.62 20.80 -1.05
N THR A 34 6.79 20.35 -2.00
CA THR A 34 7.21 19.49 -3.12
C THR A 34 6.91 20.05 -4.51
N MET A 35 6.49 21.30 -4.64
CA MET A 35 6.09 21.90 -5.92
C MET A 35 7.14 21.78 -7.04
N ASN A 36 8.43 21.75 -6.71
CA ASN A 36 9.55 21.58 -7.64
C ASN A 36 10.25 20.21 -7.50
N PHE A 37 9.55 19.19 -6.99
CA PHE A 37 10.15 17.89 -6.69
C PHE A 37 10.77 17.23 -7.92
N SER A 38 10.05 17.14 -9.05
CA SER A 38 10.55 16.48 -10.26
C SER A 38 11.86 17.11 -10.77
N GLU A 39 11.97 18.44 -10.77
CA GLU A 39 13.19 19.15 -11.17
C GLU A 39 14.31 18.90 -10.16
N THR A 40 14.00 18.97 -8.86
CA THR A 40 14.99 18.81 -7.81
C THR A 40 15.59 17.41 -7.82
N VAL A 41 14.78 16.35 -7.95
CA VAL A 41 15.26 14.96 -7.94
C VAL A 41 16.02 14.59 -9.21
N GLN A 42 15.70 15.21 -10.35
CA GLN A 42 16.46 15.04 -11.60
C GLN A 42 17.85 15.66 -11.47
N ASN A 43 17.95 16.87 -10.91
CA ASN A 43 19.21 17.58 -10.74
C ASN A 43 20.07 17.02 -9.59
N ASN A 44 19.44 16.64 -8.48
CA ASN A 44 20.09 16.10 -7.31
C ASN A 44 19.15 15.13 -6.58
N THR A 45 19.35 13.83 -6.80
CA THR A 45 18.53 12.76 -6.23
C THR A 45 18.39 12.91 -4.72
N GLN A 46 19.50 13.16 -4.00
CA GLN A 46 19.52 13.33 -2.55
C GLN A 46 18.57 14.43 -2.04
N SER A 47 18.57 15.58 -2.72
CA SER A 47 17.72 16.72 -2.38
C SER A 47 16.25 16.41 -2.63
N GLY A 48 15.94 15.73 -3.74
CA GLY A 48 14.58 15.25 -4.01
C GLY A 48 14.08 14.28 -2.95
N LEU A 49 14.90 13.30 -2.55
CA LEU A 49 14.57 12.37 -1.46
C LEU A 49 14.30 13.09 -0.13
N LYS A 50 15.13 14.09 0.19
CA LYS A 50 14.92 14.94 1.38
C LYS A 50 13.60 15.70 1.35
N MET A 51 13.12 16.10 0.16
CA MET A 51 11.82 16.75 0.03
C MET A 51 10.66 15.81 0.36
N LEU A 52 10.75 14.53 0.00
CA LEU A 52 9.72 13.54 0.34
C LEU A 52 9.64 13.32 1.86
N PHE A 53 10.77 13.09 2.52
CA PHE A 53 10.81 12.91 3.98
C PHE A 53 10.36 14.15 4.76
N ARG A 54 10.59 15.36 4.23
CA ARG A 54 10.06 16.60 4.83
C ARG A 54 8.54 16.68 4.86
N VAL A 55 7.85 15.95 3.99
CA VAL A 55 6.38 15.83 4.05
C VAL A 55 5.97 14.75 5.04
N ASP A 56 6.75 13.67 5.18
CA ASP A 56 6.52 12.68 6.23
C ASP A 56 6.67 13.29 7.65
N GLU A 57 7.47 14.34 7.82
CA GLU A 57 7.51 15.12 9.08
C GLU A 57 6.15 15.74 9.47
N ASP A 58 5.24 16.00 8.52
CA ASP A 58 3.90 16.55 8.79
C ASP A 58 2.98 15.52 9.50
N ILE A 59 3.35 14.23 9.49
CA ILE A 59 2.65 13.18 10.22
C ILE A 59 2.85 13.35 11.74
N VAL A 60 4.01 13.82 12.20
CA VAL A 60 4.36 13.92 13.62
C VAL A 60 3.32 14.66 14.47
N PRO A 61 2.91 15.91 14.14
CA PRO A 61 1.92 16.64 14.94
C PRO A 61 0.55 15.97 14.94
N VAL A 62 0.14 15.37 13.81
CA VAL A 62 -1.16 14.68 13.69
C VAL A 62 -1.16 13.39 14.49
N TYR A 63 -0.08 12.61 14.36
CA TYR A 63 0.09 11.38 15.11
C TYR A 63 0.02 11.64 16.62
N LYS A 64 0.78 12.63 17.12
CA LYS A 64 0.72 13.03 18.53
C LYS A 64 -0.69 13.44 18.95
N LYS A 65 -1.37 14.28 18.16
CA LYS A 65 -2.72 14.76 18.46
C LYS A 65 -3.71 13.60 18.53
N VAL A 66 -3.72 12.71 17.54
CA VAL A 66 -4.67 11.59 17.43
C VAL A 66 -4.50 10.63 18.60
N LEU A 67 -3.26 10.31 18.99
CA LEU A 67 -3.02 9.44 20.14
C LEU A 67 -3.67 9.97 21.43
N GLU A 68 -3.86 11.27 21.59
CA GLU A 68 -4.50 11.86 22.77
C GLU A 68 -6.03 11.98 22.71
N THR A 69 -6.65 11.58 21.60
CA THR A 69 -8.10 11.63 21.45
C THR A 69 -8.83 10.53 22.23
N ASP A 70 -10.08 10.79 22.60
CA ASP A 70 -10.95 9.80 23.23
C ASP A 70 -11.27 8.66 22.27
N GLU A 71 -11.42 8.96 20.98
CA GLU A 71 -11.64 7.99 19.90
C GLU A 71 -10.49 6.99 19.77
N PHE A 72 -9.24 7.44 19.90
CA PHE A 72 -8.08 6.55 19.94
C PHE A 72 -8.06 5.70 21.21
N ASN A 73 -8.36 6.28 22.37
CA ASN A 73 -8.45 5.53 23.63
C ASN A 73 -9.56 4.47 23.55
N GLU A 74 -10.67 4.79 22.91
CA GLU A 74 -11.79 3.88 22.66
C GLU A 74 -11.37 2.72 21.74
N LEU A 75 -10.61 2.98 20.68
CA LEU A 75 -10.03 1.94 19.83
C LEU A 75 -9.16 0.97 20.65
N VAL A 76 -8.22 1.49 21.45
CA VAL A 76 -7.37 0.65 22.32
C VAL A 76 -8.21 -0.18 23.29
N SER A 77 -9.24 0.41 23.89
CA SER A 77 -10.10 -0.27 24.87
C SER A 77 -10.97 -1.36 24.23
N SER A 78 -11.46 -1.11 23.01
CA SER A 78 -12.28 -2.04 22.24
C SER A 78 -11.45 -3.22 21.76
N LEU A 79 -10.24 -2.98 21.26
CA LEU A 79 -9.28 -4.04 20.91
C LEU A 79 -8.92 -4.90 22.14
N TYR A 80 -8.67 -4.25 23.29
CA TYR A 80 -8.41 -4.94 24.56
C TYR A 80 -9.57 -5.85 24.99
N ALA A 81 -10.81 -5.34 24.95
CA ALA A 81 -12.00 -6.11 25.31
C ALA A 81 -12.21 -7.29 24.35
N ALA A 82 -12.10 -7.04 23.04
CA ALA A 82 -12.26 -8.07 22.01
C ALA A 82 -11.32 -9.26 22.22
N MET A 83 -10.05 -9.01 22.55
CA MET A 83 -9.09 -10.06 22.85
C MET A 83 -9.48 -10.92 24.06
N LEU A 84 -9.92 -10.29 25.15
CA LEU A 84 -10.30 -11.01 26.37
C LEU A 84 -11.60 -11.80 26.21
N GLU A 85 -12.51 -11.30 25.39
CA GLU A 85 -13.81 -11.92 25.11
C GLU A 85 -13.77 -12.93 23.95
N GLY A 86 -12.61 -13.13 23.32
CA GLY A 86 -12.46 -14.01 22.16
C GLY A 86 -13.25 -13.54 20.93
N LYS A 87 -13.47 -12.23 20.81
CA LYS A 87 -14.10 -11.57 19.65
C LYS A 87 -13.06 -11.32 18.57
N ARG A 88 -13.52 -11.13 17.33
CA ARG A 88 -12.61 -10.87 16.21
C ARG A 88 -12.30 -9.40 16.06
N ILE A 89 -11.12 -9.14 15.53
CA ILE A 89 -10.67 -7.82 15.10
C ILE A 89 -10.54 -7.87 13.58
N CYS A 90 -11.29 -7.03 12.88
CA CYS A 90 -11.29 -7.00 11.43
C CYS A 90 -10.82 -5.64 10.89
N PHE A 91 -9.89 -5.67 9.92
CA PHE A 91 -9.46 -4.50 9.17
C PHE A 91 -10.05 -4.55 7.76
N SER A 92 -10.56 -3.43 7.26
CA SER A 92 -11.11 -3.35 5.90
C SER A 92 -10.53 -2.18 5.14
N GLY A 93 -10.28 -2.35 3.84
CA GLY A 93 -9.84 -1.26 2.98
C GLY A 93 -9.92 -1.58 1.48
N CYS A 94 -9.49 -0.62 0.66
CA CYS A 94 -9.34 -0.73 -0.79
C CYS A 94 -7.94 -0.28 -1.22
N GLY A 95 -7.37 -0.89 -2.26
CA GLY A 95 -6.05 -0.51 -2.75
C GLY A 95 -4.99 -0.56 -1.64
N SER A 96 -4.26 0.52 -1.42
CA SER A 96 -3.21 0.57 -0.39
C SER A 96 -3.74 0.37 1.02
N THR A 97 -4.95 0.85 1.36
CA THR A 97 -5.55 0.59 2.70
C THR A 97 -5.95 -0.86 2.90
N GLY A 98 -6.38 -1.55 1.83
CA GLY A 98 -6.63 -3.00 1.87
C GLY A 98 -5.35 -3.79 2.10
N ARG A 99 -4.26 -3.38 1.44
CA ARG A 99 -2.92 -3.97 1.66
C ARG A 99 -2.39 -3.68 3.07
N LEU A 100 -2.67 -2.50 3.63
CA LEU A 100 -2.39 -2.18 5.03
C LEU A 100 -3.18 -3.12 5.97
N GLY A 101 -4.46 -3.35 5.72
CA GLY A 101 -5.26 -4.29 6.51
C GLY A 101 -4.68 -5.71 6.51
N ILE A 102 -4.20 -6.19 5.35
CA ILE A 102 -3.51 -7.48 5.23
C ILE A 102 -2.18 -7.47 6.00
N LEU A 103 -1.41 -6.38 5.95
CA LEU A 103 -0.17 -6.23 6.71
C LEU A 103 -0.41 -6.25 8.23
N LEU A 104 -1.44 -5.56 8.70
CA LEU A 104 -1.84 -5.57 10.12
C LEU A 104 -2.29 -6.96 10.59
N GLU A 105 -3.06 -7.70 9.77
CA GLU A 105 -3.41 -9.10 10.05
C GLU A 105 -2.15 -9.98 10.11
N LYS A 106 -1.22 -9.82 9.17
CA LYS A 106 0.05 -10.56 9.16
C LYS A 106 0.88 -10.26 10.41
N MET A 107 1.10 -8.98 10.75
CA MET A 107 1.83 -8.57 11.95
C MET A 107 1.22 -9.20 13.21
N TRP A 108 -0.11 -9.19 13.32
CA TRP A 108 -0.85 -9.83 14.41
C TRP A 108 -0.57 -11.33 14.50
N ARG A 109 -0.78 -12.05 13.39
CA ARG A 109 -0.62 -13.52 13.33
C ARG A 109 0.81 -13.94 13.60
N THR A 110 1.79 -13.21 13.06
CA THR A 110 3.21 -13.45 13.32
C THR A 110 3.55 -13.30 14.81
N PHE A 111 3.08 -12.23 15.45
CA PHE A 111 3.31 -12.01 16.87
C PHE A 111 2.70 -13.13 17.73
N TRP A 112 1.40 -13.40 17.57
CA TRP A 112 0.70 -14.36 18.40
C TRP A 112 1.16 -15.79 18.16
N SER A 113 1.46 -16.18 16.91
CA SER A 113 2.03 -17.49 16.61
C SER A 113 3.37 -17.71 17.33
N ARG A 114 4.26 -16.71 17.30
CA ARG A 114 5.55 -16.77 18.02
C ARG A 114 5.33 -16.75 19.54
N ALA A 115 4.41 -15.93 20.03
CA ALA A 115 4.13 -15.85 21.46
C ALA A 115 3.60 -17.18 22.01
N GLU A 116 2.70 -17.85 21.28
CA GLU A 116 2.19 -19.17 21.62
C GLU A 116 3.25 -20.28 21.54
N GLU A 117 4.24 -20.15 20.67
CA GLU A 117 5.39 -21.06 20.60
C GLU A 117 6.31 -20.89 21.82
N LEU A 118 6.64 -19.65 22.17
CA LEU A 118 7.51 -19.33 23.32
C LEU A 118 6.81 -19.56 24.66
N LEU A 119 5.49 -19.36 24.72
CA LEU A 119 4.69 -19.53 25.93
C LEU A 119 3.40 -20.32 25.62
N PRO A 120 3.46 -21.66 25.60
CA PRO A 120 2.32 -22.52 25.24
C PRO A 120 1.06 -22.30 26.10
N ALA A 121 1.21 -21.80 27.34
CA ALA A 121 0.11 -21.45 28.22
C ALA A 121 -0.81 -20.35 27.64
N LEU A 122 -0.36 -19.57 26.65
CA LEU A 122 -1.22 -18.61 25.96
C LEU A 122 -2.37 -19.28 25.21
N LYS A 123 -2.18 -20.49 24.67
CA LYS A 123 -3.23 -21.21 23.94
C LYS A 123 -4.44 -21.55 24.80
N THR A 124 -4.24 -21.72 26.12
CA THR A 124 -5.33 -21.93 27.07
C THR A 124 -5.88 -20.64 27.64
N LYS A 125 -5.03 -19.62 27.88
CA LYS A 125 -5.45 -18.31 28.41
C LYS A 125 -6.21 -17.45 27.37
N LEU A 126 -5.83 -17.51 26.10
CA LEU A 126 -6.44 -16.79 24.98
C LEU A 126 -6.62 -17.74 23.77
N PRO A 127 -7.63 -18.63 23.79
CA PRO A 127 -7.82 -19.60 22.72
C PRO A 127 -8.04 -18.92 21.37
N LEU A 128 -7.37 -19.43 20.33
CA LEU A 128 -7.50 -18.97 18.93
C LEU A 128 -7.14 -17.50 18.70
N ILE A 129 -6.34 -16.88 19.58
CA ILE A 129 -5.99 -15.46 19.47
C ILE A 129 -5.24 -15.14 18.17
N SER A 130 -4.34 -16.02 17.73
CA SER A 130 -3.66 -15.86 16.43
C SER A 130 -4.67 -15.78 15.27
N ASP A 131 -5.74 -16.57 15.32
CA ASP A 131 -6.78 -16.61 14.28
C ASP A 131 -7.90 -15.57 14.44
N SER A 132 -7.88 -14.77 15.51
CA SER A 132 -8.92 -13.77 15.80
C SER A 132 -8.83 -12.48 14.97
N SER A 133 -7.78 -12.33 14.16
CA SER A 133 -7.62 -11.20 13.24
C SER A 133 -8.04 -11.58 11.80
N TYR A 134 -8.67 -10.63 11.10
CA TYR A 134 -9.14 -10.80 9.72
C TYR A 134 -9.00 -9.52 8.89
N SER A 135 -8.47 -9.59 7.67
CA SER A 135 -8.45 -8.47 6.73
C SER A 135 -9.46 -8.66 5.57
N ILE A 136 -10.17 -7.59 5.21
CA ILE A 136 -10.98 -7.47 4.00
C ILE A 136 -10.32 -6.46 3.06
N MET A 137 -9.82 -6.94 1.93
CA MET A 137 -9.40 -6.10 0.81
C MET A 137 -10.48 -6.11 -0.26
N THR A 138 -10.90 -4.94 -0.74
CA THR A 138 -11.82 -4.84 -1.89
C THR A 138 -11.24 -5.61 -3.08
N GLY A 139 -11.96 -6.64 -3.55
CA GLY A 139 -11.48 -7.54 -4.61
C GLY A 139 -10.73 -8.80 -4.13
N GLY A 140 -10.69 -9.04 -2.81
CA GLY A 140 -10.02 -10.18 -2.19
C GLY A 140 -8.49 -10.07 -2.25
N ASP A 141 -7.79 -11.11 -1.79
CA ASP A 141 -6.31 -11.11 -1.78
C ASP A 141 -5.70 -11.10 -3.19
N PHE A 142 -6.47 -11.38 -4.25
CA PHE A 142 -5.99 -11.18 -5.62
C PHE A 142 -5.61 -9.71 -5.85
N ALA A 143 -6.35 -8.79 -5.25
CA ALA A 143 -6.09 -7.37 -5.37
C ALA A 143 -4.75 -6.95 -4.73
N LEU A 144 -4.17 -7.76 -3.83
CA LEU A 144 -2.83 -7.53 -3.27
C LEU A 144 -1.76 -7.47 -4.38
N ILE A 145 -1.95 -8.24 -5.45
CA ILE A 145 -1.00 -8.47 -6.56
C ILE A 145 -1.35 -7.61 -7.77
N ARG A 146 -2.65 -7.38 -8.01
CA ARG A 146 -3.13 -6.65 -9.19
C ARG A 146 -4.36 -5.84 -8.82
N SER A 147 -4.25 -4.52 -8.91
CA SER A 147 -5.35 -3.60 -8.59
C SER A 147 -6.59 -3.89 -9.45
N LEU A 148 -7.76 -3.85 -8.80
CA LEU A 148 -9.09 -4.06 -9.39
C LEU A 148 -9.91 -2.77 -9.24
N GLU A 149 -9.54 -1.74 -9.98
CA GLU A 149 -10.02 -0.36 -9.76
C GLU A 149 -11.54 -0.20 -9.88
N ASN A 150 -12.22 -1.04 -10.66
CA ASN A 150 -13.67 -0.96 -10.82
C ASN A 150 -14.47 -1.54 -9.63
N PHE A 151 -13.81 -2.24 -8.70
CA PHE A 151 -14.51 -2.81 -7.53
C PHE A 151 -14.78 -1.77 -6.45
N GLU A 152 -13.96 -0.71 -6.38
CA GLU A 152 -14.02 0.28 -5.31
C GLU A 152 -15.28 1.15 -5.37
N ASP A 153 -15.89 1.25 -6.55
CA ASP A 153 -17.07 2.07 -6.81
C ASP A 153 -18.38 1.48 -6.24
N PHE A 154 -18.37 0.22 -5.80
CA PHE A 154 -19.58 -0.50 -5.37
C PHE A 154 -19.63 -0.71 -3.85
N GLN A 155 -20.55 -0.02 -3.16
CA GLN A 155 -20.82 -0.27 -1.74
C GLN A 155 -21.30 -1.72 -1.50
N SER A 156 -22.08 -2.26 -2.43
CA SER A 156 -22.62 -3.63 -2.36
C SER A 156 -21.53 -4.69 -2.29
N PHE A 157 -20.40 -4.51 -2.99
CA PHE A 157 -19.28 -5.44 -2.95
C PHE A 157 -18.63 -5.46 -1.56
N GLY A 158 -18.42 -4.29 -0.97
CA GLY A 158 -17.93 -4.20 0.41
C GLY A 158 -18.88 -4.86 1.41
N ARG A 159 -20.18 -4.61 1.29
CA ARG A 159 -21.21 -5.27 2.13
C ARG A 159 -21.13 -6.79 1.99
N GLN A 160 -21.02 -7.30 0.76
CA GLN A 160 -20.91 -8.73 0.51
C GLN A 160 -19.67 -9.35 1.17
N GLN A 161 -18.50 -8.72 1.07
CA GLN A 161 -17.29 -9.23 1.70
C GLN A 161 -17.38 -9.26 3.25
N VAL A 162 -18.07 -8.31 3.87
CA VAL A 162 -18.31 -8.33 5.32
C VAL A 162 -19.24 -9.48 5.72
N LYS A 163 -20.27 -9.79 4.91
CA LYS A 163 -21.13 -10.96 5.12
C LYS A 163 -20.33 -12.26 5.03
N GLU A 164 -19.43 -12.36 4.05
CA GLU A 164 -18.56 -13.53 3.85
C GLU A 164 -17.51 -13.68 4.96
N ALA A 165 -17.02 -12.56 5.48
CA ALA A 165 -16.20 -12.54 6.69
C ALA A 165 -17.00 -12.90 7.96
N LYS A 166 -18.33 -13.04 7.85
CA LYS A 166 -19.26 -13.43 8.93
C LYS A 166 -19.21 -12.53 10.15
N ILE A 167 -18.91 -11.23 9.98
CA ILE A 167 -18.83 -10.25 11.08
C ILE A 167 -20.11 -10.29 11.91
N LYS A 168 -19.96 -10.27 13.25
CA LYS A 168 -21.06 -10.45 14.20
C LYS A 168 -20.93 -9.50 15.40
N GLU A 169 -21.94 -9.52 16.26
CA GLU A 169 -22.00 -8.70 17.46
C GLU A 169 -20.80 -8.90 18.40
N GLY A 170 -20.24 -7.76 18.82
CA GLY A 170 -19.06 -7.68 19.69
C GLY A 170 -17.72 -7.82 18.97
N ASP A 171 -17.69 -8.13 17.67
CA ASP A 171 -16.45 -7.99 16.89
C ASP A 171 -16.06 -6.50 16.79
N VAL A 172 -14.76 -6.23 16.69
CA VAL A 172 -14.22 -4.88 16.42
C VAL A 172 -13.91 -4.78 14.94
N PHE A 173 -14.45 -3.74 14.29
CA PHE A 173 -14.29 -3.52 12.85
C PHE A 173 -13.63 -2.16 12.60
N VAL A 174 -12.45 -2.16 11.99
CA VAL A 174 -11.68 -0.97 11.65
C VAL A 174 -11.68 -0.81 10.14
N ALA A 175 -12.54 0.08 9.65
CA ALA A 175 -12.61 0.44 8.24
C ALA A 175 -11.60 1.56 7.95
N ILE A 176 -10.63 1.27 7.09
CA ILE A 176 -9.51 2.13 6.73
C ILE A 176 -9.74 2.61 5.29
N THR A 177 -9.75 3.92 5.07
CA THR A 177 -9.89 4.51 3.75
C THR A 177 -8.97 5.71 3.62
N GLU A 178 -8.32 5.82 2.47
CA GLU A 178 -7.31 6.85 2.25
C GLU A 178 -7.90 8.25 2.44
N GLY A 179 -9.01 8.56 1.77
CA GLY A 179 -9.60 9.88 1.79
C GLY A 179 -10.96 9.97 2.47
N GLY A 180 -11.57 8.87 2.94
CA GLY A 180 -12.90 8.90 3.56
C GLY A 180 -14.07 8.79 2.58
N GLU A 181 -13.80 8.64 1.29
CA GLU A 181 -14.79 8.67 0.21
C GLU A 181 -15.00 7.34 -0.51
N THR A 182 -14.20 6.30 -0.25
CA THR A 182 -14.24 5.05 -1.03
C THR A 182 -15.57 4.30 -0.84
N PRO A 183 -16.40 4.12 -1.90
CA PRO A 183 -17.70 3.49 -1.78
C PRO A 183 -17.66 2.07 -1.19
N SER A 184 -16.78 1.18 -1.68
CA SER A 184 -16.69 -0.19 -1.17
C SER A 184 -16.40 -0.23 0.34
N VAL A 185 -15.50 0.62 0.83
CA VAL A 185 -15.18 0.72 2.28
C VAL A 185 -16.35 1.29 3.08
N ILE A 186 -17.08 2.27 2.55
CA ILE A 186 -18.33 2.75 3.19
C ILE A 186 -19.37 1.61 3.26
N GLY A 187 -19.43 0.76 2.24
CA GLY A 187 -20.23 -0.46 2.26
C GLY A 187 -19.83 -1.42 3.38
N THR A 188 -18.53 -1.58 3.64
CA THR A 188 -18.05 -2.44 4.74
C THR A 188 -18.42 -1.88 6.10
N VAL A 189 -18.29 -0.56 6.28
CA VAL A 189 -18.72 0.16 7.49
C VAL A 189 -20.18 -0.15 7.82
N TRP A 190 -21.09 0.07 6.86
CA TRP A 190 -22.52 -0.12 7.11
C TRP A 190 -22.87 -1.58 7.38
N GLN A 191 -22.32 -2.53 6.63
CA GLN A 191 -22.62 -3.94 6.88
C GLN A 191 -22.10 -4.40 8.25
N ALA A 192 -20.90 -3.97 8.66
CA ALA A 192 -20.34 -4.33 9.95
C ALA A 192 -21.15 -3.72 11.10
N PHE A 193 -21.58 -2.46 10.94
CA PHE A 193 -22.45 -1.77 11.88
C PHE A 193 -23.80 -2.47 12.03
N GLU A 194 -24.46 -2.80 10.92
CA GLU A 194 -25.73 -3.56 10.89
C GLU A 194 -25.59 -4.97 11.49
N SER A 195 -24.41 -5.57 11.41
CA SER A 195 -24.08 -6.85 12.06
C SER A 195 -23.81 -6.74 13.57
N GLY A 196 -23.84 -5.53 14.15
CA GLY A 196 -23.62 -5.29 15.58
C GLY A 196 -22.16 -5.19 16.01
N ALA A 197 -21.22 -5.02 15.08
CA ALA A 197 -19.81 -4.81 15.41
C ALA A 197 -19.56 -3.40 15.98
N LYS A 198 -18.51 -3.25 16.80
CA LYS A 198 -18.00 -1.93 17.18
C LYS A 198 -17.15 -1.39 16.02
N VAL A 199 -17.65 -0.35 15.35
CA VAL A 199 -17.05 0.17 14.11
C VAL A 199 -16.21 1.42 14.36
N PHE A 200 -15.01 1.42 13.77
CA PHE A 200 -14.10 2.56 13.65
C PHE A 200 -13.91 2.91 12.17
N PHE A 201 -14.02 4.19 11.84
CA PHE A 201 -13.83 4.73 10.50
C PHE A 201 -12.61 5.65 10.48
N VAL A 202 -11.56 5.24 9.76
CA VAL A 202 -10.24 5.89 9.74
C VAL A 202 -10.02 6.52 8.36
N PHE A 203 -9.70 7.82 8.30
CA PHE A 203 -9.59 8.56 7.04
C PHE A 203 -8.67 9.79 7.12
N ASN A 204 -8.21 10.33 5.98
CA ASN A 204 -7.19 11.39 5.91
C ASN A 204 -7.65 12.69 5.21
N ASN A 205 -8.96 12.97 5.20
CA ASN A 205 -9.49 14.29 4.84
C ASN A 205 -10.31 14.87 5.99
N PRO A 206 -10.38 16.21 6.16
CA PRO A 206 -11.13 16.78 7.27
C PRO A 206 -12.58 16.34 7.24
N ALA A 207 -13.09 15.83 8.36
CA ALA A 207 -14.45 15.32 8.47
C ALA A 207 -15.52 16.33 7.98
N GLY A 208 -15.28 17.62 8.22
CA GLY A 208 -16.15 18.71 7.75
C GLY A 208 -16.20 18.85 6.24
N ILE A 209 -15.05 18.74 5.54
CA ILE A 209 -14.99 18.80 4.07
C ILE A 209 -15.73 17.59 3.49
N LEU A 210 -15.42 16.38 3.97
CA LEU A 210 -16.11 15.17 3.52
C LEU A 210 -17.63 15.28 3.72
N SER A 211 -18.06 15.74 4.90
CA SER A 211 -19.48 15.90 5.21
C SER A 211 -20.20 16.91 4.31
N ASN A 212 -19.53 17.99 3.93
CA ASN A 212 -20.12 19.04 3.10
C ASN A 212 -20.24 18.60 1.63
N HIS A 213 -19.24 17.92 1.10
CA HIS A 213 -19.13 17.65 -0.33
C HIS A 213 -19.67 16.29 -0.76
N LEU A 214 -19.65 15.28 0.13
CA LEU A 214 -19.96 13.90 -0.24
C LEU A 214 -21.05 13.30 0.65
N LYS A 215 -22.19 12.95 0.05
CA LYS A 215 -23.34 12.37 0.78
C LYS A 215 -22.95 11.07 1.49
N ARG A 216 -22.31 10.14 0.77
CA ARG A 216 -21.91 8.83 1.31
C ARG A 216 -20.98 8.95 2.53
N SER A 217 -20.03 9.90 2.50
CA SER A 217 -19.12 10.14 3.62
C SER A 217 -19.84 10.83 4.78
N ARG A 218 -20.70 11.83 4.48
CA ARG A 218 -21.51 12.52 5.48
C ARG A 218 -22.37 11.58 6.31
N GLU A 219 -22.99 10.57 5.68
CA GLU A 219 -23.86 9.62 6.38
C GLU A 219 -23.09 8.83 7.44
N VAL A 220 -21.90 8.31 7.10
CA VAL A 220 -21.03 7.60 8.06
C VAL A 220 -20.50 8.55 9.13
N ILE A 221 -20.07 9.75 8.76
CA ILE A 221 -19.50 10.73 9.69
C ILE A 221 -20.57 11.24 10.70
N LYS A 222 -21.84 11.28 10.31
CA LYS A 222 -22.93 11.73 11.20
C LYS A 222 -23.51 10.64 12.09
N GLU A 223 -23.23 9.37 11.82
CA GLU A 223 -23.70 8.26 12.67
C GLU A 223 -22.90 8.22 13.98
N GLU A 224 -23.51 8.61 15.10
CA GLU A 224 -22.84 8.79 16.40
C GLU A 224 -22.23 7.50 16.95
N LYS A 225 -22.81 6.33 16.63
CA LYS A 225 -22.31 5.03 17.13
C LYS A 225 -21.07 4.52 16.40
N ILE A 226 -20.73 5.10 15.25
CA ILE A 226 -19.48 4.83 14.55
C ILE A 226 -18.42 5.79 15.08
N THR A 227 -17.27 5.28 15.47
CA THR A 227 -16.15 6.08 15.99
C THR A 227 -15.28 6.57 14.83
N LYS A 228 -14.88 7.84 14.80
CA LYS A 228 -14.14 8.43 13.67
C LYS A 228 -12.73 8.77 14.09
N LEU A 229 -11.74 8.38 13.28
CA LEU A 229 -10.35 8.77 13.43
C LEU A 229 -9.96 9.61 12.21
N ASP A 230 -10.01 10.93 12.37
CA ASP A 230 -9.54 11.89 11.37
C ASP A 230 -8.02 12.04 11.48
N LEU A 231 -7.32 11.47 10.49
CA LEU A 231 -5.87 11.41 10.40
C LEU A 231 -5.31 12.42 9.39
N THR A 232 -6.03 13.50 9.10
CA THR A 232 -5.62 14.45 8.05
C THR A 232 -4.25 15.08 8.35
N THR A 233 -3.22 14.68 7.59
CA THR A 233 -1.85 15.21 7.68
C THR A 233 -1.58 16.40 6.76
N GLY A 234 -2.44 16.61 5.76
CA GLY A 234 -2.24 17.60 4.72
C GLY A 234 -2.19 16.95 3.33
N PRO A 235 -1.80 17.72 2.30
CA PRO A 235 -1.64 17.19 0.95
C PRO A 235 -0.52 16.14 0.89
N MET A 236 -0.62 15.19 -0.05
CA MET A 236 0.41 14.17 -0.22
C MET A 236 1.66 14.74 -0.91
N ALA A 237 2.84 14.21 -0.59
CA ALA A 237 4.11 14.66 -1.19
C ALA A 237 4.08 14.63 -2.73
N ILE A 238 3.43 13.60 -3.28
CA ILE A 238 2.98 13.55 -4.67
C ILE A 238 1.45 13.61 -4.65
N THR A 239 0.89 14.57 -5.35
CA THR A 239 -0.55 14.87 -5.40
C THR A 239 -1.38 13.63 -5.71
N GLY A 240 -2.31 13.28 -4.81
CA GLY A 240 -3.18 12.11 -4.96
C GLY A 240 -2.51 10.75 -4.70
N SER A 241 -1.23 10.72 -4.33
CA SER A 241 -0.48 9.49 -3.99
C SER A 241 -0.64 9.15 -2.51
N THR A 242 -1.87 8.80 -2.14
CA THR A 242 -2.32 8.42 -0.79
C THR A 242 -1.56 7.24 -0.20
N ARG A 243 -0.99 6.35 -1.02
CA ARG A 243 -0.07 5.28 -0.57
C ARG A 243 1.11 5.79 0.29
N MET A 244 1.44 7.08 0.21
CA MET A 244 2.52 7.72 0.97
C MET A 244 2.06 8.09 2.38
N GLN A 245 1.82 9.38 2.66
CA GLN A 245 1.64 9.88 4.02
C GLN A 245 0.37 9.32 4.70
N ALA A 246 -0.74 9.21 3.96
CA ALA A 246 -2.00 8.70 4.51
C ALA A 246 -1.85 7.26 5.05
N ILE A 247 -1.31 6.33 4.25
CA ILE A 247 -1.07 4.96 4.74
C ILE A 247 -0.02 4.92 5.86
N THR A 248 0.98 5.80 5.83
CA THR A 248 1.99 5.85 6.91
C THR A 248 1.35 6.24 8.25
N VAL A 249 0.50 7.27 8.29
CA VAL A 249 -0.17 7.65 9.55
C VAL A 249 -1.21 6.62 10.00
N GLU A 250 -1.93 5.97 9.08
CA GLU A 250 -2.84 4.88 9.39
C GLU A 250 -2.10 3.67 10.01
N LEU A 251 -0.96 3.26 9.43
CA LEU A 251 -0.11 2.20 9.97
C LEU A 251 0.34 2.53 11.39
N LEU A 252 0.81 3.76 11.61
CA LEU A 252 1.28 4.22 12.92
C LEU A 252 0.15 4.22 13.95
N VAL A 253 -0.98 4.87 13.66
CA VAL A 253 -2.10 5.00 14.62
C VAL A 253 -2.71 3.64 14.94
N ILE A 254 -3.04 2.83 13.93
CA ILE A 254 -3.69 1.53 14.15
C ILE A 254 -2.70 0.53 14.77
N GLY A 255 -1.45 0.53 14.28
CA GLY A 255 -0.38 -0.30 14.83
C GLY A 255 -0.11 -0.01 16.31
N THR A 256 -0.04 1.27 16.69
CA THR A 256 0.13 1.66 18.10
C THR A 256 -1.08 1.27 18.94
N ALA A 257 -2.30 1.41 18.42
CA ALA A 257 -3.48 0.96 19.15
C ALA A 257 -3.43 -0.56 19.44
N LEU A 258 -3.01 -1.36 18.46
CA LEU A 258 -2.84 -2.81 18.61
C LEU A 258 -1.75 -3.15 19.60
N GLU A 259 -0.55 -2.57 19.49
CA GLU A 259 0.54 -2.85 20.42
C GLU A 259 0.18 -2.47 21.87
N MET A 260 -0.45 -1.31 22.07
CA MET A 260 -0.92 -0.89 23.38
C MET A 260 -1.98 -1.86 23.93
N ALA A 261 -2.91 -2.32 23.11
CA ALA A 261 -3.94 -3.26 23.52
C ALA A 261 -3.34 -4.64 23.84
N ILE A 262 -2.44 -5.16 23.01
CA ILE A 262 -1.71 -6.42 23.24
C ILE A 262 -0.92 -6.35 24.54
N ALA A 263 -0.16 -5.27 24.75
CA ALA A 263 0.58 -5.06 25.98
C ALA A 263 -0.36 -5.05 27.19
N LYS A 264 -1.49 -4.35 27.13
CA LYS A 264 -2.49 -4.35 28.22
C LYS A 264 -3.06 -5.74 28.51
N VAL A 265 -3.41 -6.51 27.48
CA VAL A 265 -3.95 -7.88 27.64
C VAL A 265 -2.91 -8.79 28.29
N LEU A 266 -1.70 -8.84 27.75
CA LEU A 266 -0.64 -9.71 28.27
C LEU A 266 -0.30 -9.37 29.72
N ASN A 267 -0.27 -8.08 30.07
CA ASN A 267 -0.05 -7.66 31.46
C ASN A 267 -1.17 -8.05 32.42
N LYS A 268 -2.39 -8.24 31.93
CA LYS A 268 -3.52 -8.68 32.75
C LYS A 268 -3.45 -10.18 33.04
N ILE A 269 -2.97 -10.98 32.09
CA ILE A 269 -3.11 -12.45 32.13
C ILE A 269 -1.80 -13.20 32.39
N LEU A 270 -0.65 -12.54 32.28
CA LEU A 270 0.67 -13.14 32.45
C LEU A 270 1.38 -12.65 33.72
N THR A 271 2.21 -13.51 34.28
CA THR A 271 3.13 -13.15 35.37
C THR A 271 4.32 -12.33 34.85
N ILE A 272 5.11 -11.75 35.76
CA ILE A 272 6.31 -10.97 35.41
C ILE A 272 7.33 -11.85 34.66
N ASP A 273 7.51 -13.11 35.07
CA ASP A 273 8.44 -14.04 34.42
C ASP A 273 7.97 -14.40 33.02
N GLU A 274 6.67 -14.68 32.84
CA GLU A 274 6.08 -14.95 31.52
C GLU A 274 6.21 -13.74 30.58
N LEU A 275 5.99 -12.52 31.07
CA LEU A 275 6.16 -11.28 30.29
C LEU A 275 7.61 -11.07 29.84
N SER A 276 8.58 -11.47 30.66
CA SER A 276 10.01 -11.34 30.34
C SER A 276 10.42 -12.22 29.15
N VAL A 277 9.84 -13.43 29.04
CA VAL A 277 10.06 -14.37 27.92
C VAL A 277 9.62 -13.76 26.58
N LEU A 278 8.49 -13.04 26.59
CA LEU A 278 7.92 -12.42 25.40
C LEU A 278 8.54 -11.06 25.06
N ASN A 279 9.38 -10.50 25.94
CA ASN A 279 10.02 -9.19 25.77
C ASN A 279 9.00 -8.06 25.47
N ILE A 280 7.85 -8.09 26.16
CA ILE A 280 6.75 -7.12 25.96
C ILE A 280 7.20 -5.71 26.35
N LYS A 281 7.16 -4.80 25.39
CA LYS A 281 7.37 -3.37 25.62
C LYS A 281 6.09 -2.69 26.08
N LYS A 282 6.20 -1.82 27.09
CA LYS A 282 5.10 -0.96 27.55
C LYS A 282 5.47 0.49 27.32
N TRP A 283 5.23 0.96 26.10
CA TRP A 283 5.50 2.33 25.70
C TRP A 283 4.30 3.22 26.03
N CYS A 284 4.58 4.44 26.48
CA CYS A 284 3.56 5.49 26.54
C CYS A 284 3.30 6.07 25.14
N LYS A 285 2.32 6.95 24.98
CA LYS A 285 2.01 7.55 23.66
C LYS A 285 3.19 8.39 23.13
N ASP A 286 3.86 9.13 23.99
CA ASP A 286 5.04 9.94 23.60
C ASP A 286 6.20 9.06 23.12
N ASP A 287 6.41 7.88 23.70
CA ASP A 287 7.42 6.93 23.26
C ASP A 287 7.28 6.54 21.78
N TYR A 288 6.04 6.38 21.31
CA TYR A 288 5.73 6.07 19.92
C TYR A 288 6.04 7.26 19.00
N VAL A 289 5.67 8.47 19.42
CA VAL A 289 5.95 9.69 18.67
C VAL A 289 7.46 9.93 18.53
N GLU A 290 8.22 9.76 19.61
CA GLU A 290 9.68 9.93 19.58
C GLU A 290 10.39 8.87 18.74
N ARG A 291 9.90 7.63 18.73
CA ARG A 291 10.43 6.58 17.84
C ARG A 291 10.19 6.89 16.37
N TYR A 292 9.02 7.42 16.03
CA TYR A 292 8.75 7.86 14.66
C TYR A 292 9.67 9.02 14.24
N LYS A 293 9.88 10.01 15.11
CA LYS A 293 10.85 11.08 14.87
C LYS A 293 12.28 10.56 14.71
N GLY A 294 12.69 9.61 15.56
CA GLY A 294 13.99 8.95 15.47
C GLY A 294 14.17 8.23 14.13
N LEU A 295 13.16 7.48 13.69
CA LEU A 295 13.13 6.85 12.38
C LEU A 295 13.32 7.89 11.25
N LEU A 296 12.52 8.96 11.24
CA LEU A 296 12.63 10.03 10.24
C LEU A 296 14.03 10.66 10.24
N SER A 297 14.58 10.96 11.42
CA SER A 297 15.93 11.51 11.57
C SER A 297 16.99 10.59 10.97
N THR A 298 16.88 9.27 11.18
CA THR A 298 17.83 8.30 10.66
C THR A 298 17.74 8.15 9.15
N ILE A 299 16.54 7.97 8.59
CA ILE A 299 16.37 7.74 7.13
C ILE A 299 16.58 9.00 6.31
N SER A 300 16.41 10.19 6.90
CA SER A 300 16.70 11.49 6.27
C SER A 300 18.14 11.98 6.50
N SER A 301 18.96 11.20 7.22
CA SER A 301 20.38 11.51 7.41
C SER A 301 21.14 11.55 6.09
N ARG A 302 22.25 12.30 6.03
CA ARG A 302 23.06 12.41 4.81
C ARG A 302 23.53 11.05 4.30
N GLU A 303 23.92 10.16 5.21
CA GLU A 303 24.34 8.80 4.90
C GLU A 303 23.20 7.99 4.26
N SER A 304 22.05 7.89 4.92
CA SER A 304 20.88 7.19 4.39
C SER A 304 20.42 7.76 3.05
N LEU A 305 20.37 9.09 2.91
CA LEU A 305 19.98 9.73 1.66
C LEU A 305 20.95 9.43 0.50
N ASN A 306 22.25 9.32 0.77
CA ASN A 306 23.22 8.91 -0.25
C ASN A 306 22.95 7.46 -0.70
N GLN A 307 22.69 6.56 0.24
CA GLN A 307 22.42 5.15 -0.04
C GLN A 307 21.11 4.98 -0.83
N LEU A 308 20.06 5.70 -0.44
CA LEU A 308 18.79 5.73 -1.18
C LEU A 308 18.94 6.30 -2.58
N ALA A 309 19.77 7.35 -2.76
CA ALA A 309 20.04 7.91 -4.09
C ALA A 309 20.70 6.88 -5.01
N CYS A 310 21.66 6.10 -4.51
CA CYS A 310 22.27 5.00 -5.26
C CYS A 310 21.23 3.96 -5.70
N VAL A 311 20.26 3.60 -4.84
CA VAL A 311 19.19 2.65 -5.22
C VAL A 311 18.33 3.24 -6.35
N VAL A 312 17.96 4.51 -6.23
CA VAL A 312 17.12 5.21 -7.21
C VAL A 312 17.80 5.28 -8.58
N GLU A 313 19.08 5.63 -8.59
CA GLU A 313 19.88 5.71 -9.83
C GLU A 313 20.13 4.32 -10.42
N LEU A 314 20.29 3.30 -9.59
CA LEU A 314 20.34 1.90 -10.03
C LEU A 314 19.02 1.46 -10.69
N GLU A 315 17.87 1.72 -10.06
CA GLU A 315 16.57 1.36 -10.67
C GLU A 315 16.34 2.10 -11.98
N GLU A 316 16.67 3.40 -12.05
CA GLU A 316 16.60 4.19 -13.28
C GLU A 316 17.46 3.57 -14.39
N GLU A 317 18.72 3.23 -14.09
CA GLU A 317 19.63 2.59 -15.03
C GLU A 317 19.10 1.25 -15.52
N VAL A 318 18.61 0.41 -14.61
CA VAL A 318 18.06 -0.92 -14.92
C VAL A 318 16.86 -0.79 -15.84
N TYR A 319 15.89 0.07 -15.50
CA TYR A 319 14.69 0.27 -16.31
C TYR A 319 14.99 0.94 -17.65
N GLY A 320 15.94 1.89 -17.69
CA GLY A 320 16.41 2.53 -18.92
C GLY A 320 17.08 1.58 -19.91
N ARG A 321 17.54 0.42 -19.43
CA ARG A 321 18.11 -0.67 -20.24
C ARG A 321 17.16 -1.87 -20.39
N GLU A 322 15.87 -1.65 -20.16
CA GLU A 322 14.81 -2.67 -20.26
C GLU A 322 15.04 -3.89 -19.34
N GLY A 323 15.84 -3.71 -18.29
CA GLY A 323 16.11 -4.72 -17.27
C GLY A 323 15.03 -4.74 -16.19
N PHE A 324 15.09 -5.77 -15.34
CA PHE A 324 14.15 -5.98 -14.25
C PHE A 324 14.84 -6.02 -12.88
N ILE A 325 14.16 -5.53 -11.85
CA ILE A 325 14.62 -5.63 -10.44
C ILE A 325 13.86 -6.76 -9.75
N THR A 326 14.53 -7.87 -9.39
CA THR A 326 13.93 -8.93 -8.56
C THR A 326 14.44 -8.83 -7.13
N TYR A 327 13.54 -8.54 -6.20
CA TYR A 327 13.83 -8.59 -4.77
C TYR A 327 13.70 -10.02 -4.25
N PHE A 328 14.62 -10.43 -3.40
CA PHE A 328 14.55 -11.67 -2.64
C PHE A 328 14.41 -11.32 -1.16
N SER A 329 13.37 -11.81 -0.51
CA SER A 329 13.07 -11.57 0.91
C SER A 329 12.33 -12.77 1.50
N ASP A 330 12.35 -12.91 2.82
CA ASP A 330 11.62 -13.94 3.55
C ASP A 330 10.42 -13.34 4.32
N SER A 331 10.66 -12.82 5.52
CA SER A 331 9.64 -12.30 6.43
C SER A 331 9.04 -10.98 5.96
N PHE A 332 9.73 -10.20 5.14
CA PHE A 332 9.30 -8.86 4.69
C PHE A 332 8.81 -8.82 3.24
N MET A 333 8.51 -9.98 2.65
CA MET A 333 7.97 -10.03 1.28
C MET A 333 6.71 -9.19 1.11
N LEU A 334 5.78 -9.25 2.07
CA LEU A 334 4.52 -8.51 1.99
C LEU A 334 4.78 -7.00 1.89
N ASP A 335 5.69 -6.47 2.70
CA ASP A 335 6.06 -5.06 2.72
C ASP A 335 6.56 -4.59 1.34
N ILE A 336 7.46 -5.36 0.73
CA ILE A 336 8.01 -5.08 -0.61
C ILE A 336 6.92 -5.25 -1.69
N LEU A 337 6.08 -6.28 -1.56
CA LEU A 337 4.98 -6.57 -2.49
C LEU A 337 3.98 -5.41 -2.54
N THR A 338 3.69 -4.77 -1.40
CA THR A 338 2.76 -3.63 -1.36
C THR A 338 3.26 -2.46 -2.19
N ASP A 339 4.54 -2.07 -2.08
CA ASP A 339 5.11 -1.00 -2.90
C ASP A 339 5.17 -1.39 -4.37
N THR A 340 5.75 -2.56 -4.67
CA THR A 340 5.99 -3.01 -6.05
C THR A 340 4.69 -3.21 -6.84
N THR A 341 3.60 -3.60 -6.18
CA THR A 341 2.28 -3.68 -6.81
C THR A 341 1.71 -2.30 -7.13
N GLU A 342 1.81 -1.36 -6.19
CA GLU A 342 1.26 -0.01 -6.34
C GLU A 342 1.97 0.81 -7.42
N ARG A 343 3.20 0.44 -7.81
CA ARG A 343 3.89 1.10 -8.91
C ARG A 343 3.10 1.03 -10.23
N ALA A 344 2.39 -0.07 -10.49
CA ALA A 344 1.66 -0.27 -11.75
C ALA A 344 0.51 0.74 -11.96
N PRO A 345 -0.50 0.84 -11.07
CA PRO A 345 -1.56 1.85 -11.22
C PRO A 345 -1.06 3.29 -11.03
N THR A 346 -0.06 3.51 -10.16
CA THR A 346 0.47 4.85 -9.86
C THR A 346 1.24 5.45 -11.04
N PHE A 347 2.08 4.64 -11.68
CA PHE A 347 3.03 5.11 -12.69
C PHE A 347 2.73 4.58 -14.09
N SER A 348 1.71 3.76 -14.28
CA SER A 348 1.42 3.08 -15.55
C SER A 348 2.61 2.26 -16.06
N ILE A 349 3.08 1.34 -15.21
CA ILE A 349 4.06 0.31 -15.57
C ILE A 349 3.39 -1.08 -15.58
N PRO A 350 3.98 -2.09 -16.25
CA PRO A 350 3.39 -3.42 -16.32
C PRO A 350 3.05 -4.04 -14.95
N HIS A 351 1.85 -4.62 -14.85
CA HIS A 351 1.43 -5.41 -13.69
C HIS A 351 2.25 -6.70 -13.56
N PHE A 352 2.14 -7.35 -12.41
CA PHE A 352 2.66 -8.70 -12.24
C PHE A 352 2.01 -9.65 -13.23
N ARG A 353 2.82 -10.58 -13.73
CA ARG A 353 2.45 -11.52 -14.78
C ARG A 353 2.26 -12.90 -14.17
N LYS A 354 1.19 -13.58 -14.58
CA LYS A 354 0.94 -14.98 -14.22
C LYS A 354 1.89 -15.90 -14.99
N ASN A 355 2.17 -17.08 -14.47
CA ASN A 355 3.01 -18.07 -15.15
C ASN A 355 2.37 -18.66 -16.42
N ASP A 356 1.06 -18.51 -16.60
CA ASP A 356 0.30 -18.92 -17.80
C ASP A 356 0.00 -17.75 -18.76
N ASP A 357 0.54 -16.55 -18.47
CA ASP A 357 0.43 -15.37 -19.34
C ASP A 357 1.73 -15.16 -20.13
N PHE A 358 1.70 -15.54 -21.40
CA PHE A 358 2.84 -15.44 -22.33
C PHE A 358 2.81 -14.18 -23.21
N LYS A 359 1.79 -13.33 -23.07
CA LYS A 359 1.59 -12.15 -23.93
C LYS A 359 1.94 -10.86 -23.21
N SER A 360 1.55 -10.73 -21.94
CA SER A 360 1.79 -9.49 -21.21
C SER A 360 3.29 -9.26 -20.95
N PRO A 361 3.75 -8.00 -20.92
CA PRO A 361 5.11 -7.68 -20.51
C PRO A 361 5.36 -8.06 -19.06
N GLN A 362 6.63 -8.30 -18.74
CA GLN A 362 7.05 -8.57 -17.37
C GLN A 362 7.04 -7.27 -16.54
N SER A 363 6.62 -7.37 -15.28
CA SER A 363 6.70 -6.26 -14.34
C SER A 363 8.13 -5.76 -14.15
N TRP A 364 8.32 -4.46 -13.97
CA TRP A 364 9.65 -3.88 -13.80
C TRP A 364 10.30 -4.29 -12.47
N ALA A 365 9.49 -4.39 -11.42
CA ALA A 365 9.87 -4.91 -10.12
C ALA A 365 9.05 -6.16 -9.76
N PHE A 366 9.63 -7.08 -8.98
CA PHE A 366 8.93 -8.25 -8.43
C PHE A 366 9.66 -8.76 -7.18
N VAL A 367 8.96 -9.46 -6.28
CA VAL A 367 9.53 -10.04 -5.06
C VAL A 367 9.33 -11.55 -5.01
N LYS A 368 10.35 -12.28 -4.53
CA LYS A 368 10.34 -13.74 -4.44
C LYS A 368 10.91 -14.25 -3.11
N ASN A 369 10.38 -15.38 -2.64
CA ASN A 369 10.93 -16.18 -1.55
C ASN A 369 11.89 -17.23 -2.13
N PRO A 370 13.18 -17.23 -1.78
CA PRO A 370 14.13 -18.23 -2.27
C PRO A 370 14.11 -19.54 -1.47
N LEU A 371 13.34 -19.64 -0.38
CA LEU A 371 13.40 -20.76 0.57
C LEU A 371 12.35 -21.84 0.32
N ILE A 372 11.18 -21.44 -0.20
CA ILE A 372 9.98 -22.27 -0.26
C ILE A 372 9.21 -22.09 -1.57
N ASP A 373 8.38 -23.06 -1.93
CA ASP A 373 7.56 -23.03 -3.14
C ASP A 373 6.49 -21.93 -3.10
N THR A 374 5.88 -21.60 -4.23
CA THR A 374 4.91 -20.50 -4.34
C THR A 374 3.72 -20.66 -3.40
N LYS A 375 3.19 -21.87 -3.21
CA LYS A 375 2.02 -22.06 -2.35
C LYS A 375 2.39 -21.82 -0.88
N SER A 376 3.51 -22.39 -0.45
CA SER A 376 4.06 -22.16 0.89
C SER A 376 4.45 -20.69 1.12
N ALA A 377 5.01 -20.02 0.11
CA ALA A 377 5.36 -18.60 0.16
C ALA A 377 4.12 -17.72 0.34
N TRP A 378 3.03 -18.01 -0.38
CA TRP A 378 1.74 -17.32 -0.19
C TRP A 378 1.20 -17.50 1.23
N PHE A 379 1.21 -18.73 1.74
CA PHE A 379 0.76 -19.02 3.09
C PHE A 379 1.60 -18.29 4.14
N ASN A 380 2.93 -18.39 4.06
CA ASN A 380 3.84 -17.79 5.03
C ASN A 380 3.80 -16.25 4.98
N MET A 381 3.70 -15.66 3.78
CA MET A 381 3.62 -14.21 3.63
C MET A 381 2.35 -13.62 4.24
N LEU A 382 1.23 -14.36 4.22
CA LEU A 382 -0.05 -13.92 4.77
C LEU A 382 -0.31 -14.45 6.19
N MET A 383 0.44 -15.47 6.63
CA MET A 383 0.20 -16.28 7.83
C MET A 383 -1.17 -16.99 7.83
N ARG A 384 -1.71 -17.26 6.63
CA ARG A 384 -3.00 -17.92 6.37
C ARG A 384 -3.13 -18.27 4.89
N GLU A 385 -4.10 -19.10 4.53
CA GLU A 385 -4.49 -19.27 3.12
C GLU A 385 -4.96 -17.94 2.52
N PRO A 386 -4.67 -17.68 1.22
CA PRO A 386 -5.27 -16.59 0.48
C PRO A 386 -6.80 -16.64 0.49
N ARG A 387 -7.44 -15.48 0.34
CA ARG A 387 -8.89 -15.26 0.32
C ARG A 387 -9.27 -14.54 -0.98
N GLY A 388 -9.23 -15.26 -2.10
CA GLY A 388 -9.77 -14.81 -3.39
C GLY A 388 -11.30 -14.86 -3.44
N LEU A 389 -11.89 -14.23 -4.47
CA LEU A 389 -13.34 -14.20 -4.66
C LEU A 389 -13.78 -15.20 -5.74
N ASN A 390 -14.92 -15.86 -5.51
CA ASN A 390 -15.54 -16.82 -6.45
C ASN A 390 -16.97 -16.40 -6.80
N TRP A 391 -17.23 -15.09 -6.89
CA TRP A 391 -18.55 -14.56 -7.22
C TRP A 391 -18.94 -14.88 -8.66
N ASP A 392 -20.16 -15.37 -8.85
CA ASP A 392 -20.75 -15.66 -10.15
C ASP A 392 -21.54 -14.47 -10.72
N SER A 393 -22.01 -14.61 -11.95
CA SER A 393 -22.79 -13.59 -12.66
C SER A 393 -24.04 -13.17 -11.88
N ASP A 394 -24.79 -14.14 -11.35
CA ASP A 394 -26.02 -13.89 -10.58
C ASP A 394 -25.75 -13.04 -9.33
N LEU A 395 -24.66 -13.33 -8.61
CA LEU A 395 -24.27 -12.55 -7.45
C LEU A 395 -23.87 -11.12 -7.84
N TYR A 396 -23.08 -10.94 -8.91
CA TYR A 396 -22.75 -9.59 -9.42
C TYR A 396 -24.00 -8.80 -9.85
N GLU A 397 -24.95 -9.43 -10.53
CA GLU A 397 -26.22 -8.82 -10.92
C GLU A 397 -27.04 -8.39 -9.70
N SER A 398 -27.14 -9.26 -8.69
CA SER A 398 -27.86 -8.95 -7.43
C SER A 398 -27.25 -7.77 -6.66
N MET A 399 -25.95 -7.53 -6.85
CA MET A 399 -25.21 -6.41 -6.25
C MET A 399 -25.24 -5.13 -7.11
N GLY A 400 -25.90 -5.15 -8.27
CA GLY A 400 -25.98 -4.01 -9.19
C GLY A 400 -24.65 -3.70 -9.87
N ALA A 401 -23.82 -4.71 -10.14
CA ALA A 401 -22.58 -4.56 -10.86
C ALA A 401 -22.79 -4.08 -12.31
N SER A 402 -21.72 -3.60 -12.95
CA SER A 402 -21.78 -3.23 -14.37
C SER A 402 -22.00 -4.46 -15.26
N SER A 403 -22.64 -4.27 -16.43
CA SER A 403 -22.93 -5.36 -17.38
C SER A 403 -21.69 -6.19 -17.72
N ASN A 404 -20.53 -5.54 -17.90
CA ASN A 404 -19.27 -6.25 -18.16
C ASN A 404 -18.85 -7.19 -17.03
N LEU A 405 -19.07 -6.82 -15.76
CA LEU A 405 -18.76 -7.67 -14.61
C LEU A 405 -19.75 -8.84 -14.50
N CYS A 406 -21.03 -8.62 -14.85
CA CYS A 406 -22.05 -9.66 -14.86
C CYS A 406 -21.81 -10.68 -16.00
N GLU A 407 -21.54 -10.20 -17.22
CA GLU A 407 -21.34 -11.05 -18.40
C GLU A 407 -20.01 -11.82 -18.36
N SER A 408 -18.98 -11.25 -17.71
CA SER A 408 -17.65 -11.86 -17.63
C SER A 408 -17.01 -11.62 -16.26
N PRO A 409 -17.47 -12.34 -15.22
CA PRO A 409 -16.88 -12.26 -13.89
C PRO A 409 -15.36 -12.46 -13.90
N PRO A 410 -14.59 -11.62 -13.20
CA PRO A 410 -13.14 -11.72 -13.19
C PRO A 410 -12.69 -12.97 -12.43
N LYS A 411 -11.67 -13.66 -12.96
CA LYS A 411 -11.07 -14.83 -12.32
C LYS A 411 -10.06 -14.40 -11.26
N ILE A 412 -10.51 -14.32 -10.02
CA ILE A 412 -9.75 -13.77 -8.87
C ILE A 412 -9.77 -14.71 -7.65
N SER A 413 -9.89 -16.02 -7.90
CA SER A 413 -9.87 -17.08 -6.90
C SER A 413 -8.45 -17.40 -6.42
N ASN A 414 -8.33 -18.25 -5.40
CA ASN A 414 -7.02 -18.73 -4.91
C ASN A 414 -6.21 -19.44 -6.01
N SER A 415 -6.86 -20.20 -6.90
CA SER A 415 -6.16 -20.86 -8.01
C SER A 415 -5.53 -19.86 -8.97
N GLU A 416 -6.10 -18.65 -9.09
CA GLU A 416 -5.54 -17.58 -9.90
C GLU A 416 -4.43 -16.82 -9.17
N ILE A 417 -4.50 -16.69 -7.84
CA ILE A 417 -3.45 -16.14 -6.99
C ILE A 417 -2.18 -17.00 -7.09
N TYR A 418 -2.32 -18.32 -7.02
CA TYR A 418 -1.17 -19.23 -7.08
C TYR A 418 -0.41 -19.25 -8.41
N LYS A 419 -0.96 -18.63 -9.47
CA LYS A 419 -0.26 -18.46 -10.76
C LYS A 419 0.82 -17.38 -10.72
N PHE A 420 0.81 -16.51 -9.70
CA PHE A 420 1.89 -15.55 -9.45
C PHE A 420 2.99 -16.25 -8.65
N GLN A 421 4.03 -16.67 -9.37
CA GLN A 421 5.11 -17.47 -8.81
C GLN A 421 6.06 -16.66 -7.93
N ILE A 422 5.70 -16.53 -6.66
CA ILE A 422 6.48 -15.80 -5.65
C ILE A 422 7.45 -16.70 -4.86
N GLY A 423 7.48 -18.01 -5.09
CA GLY A 423 8.40 -18.94 -4.43
C GLY A 423 9.73 -19.12 -5.16
N TYR A 424 10.45 -20.20 -4.85
CA TYR A 424 11.78 -20.50 -5.41
C TYR A 424 11.74 -20.86 -6.91
N GLU A 425 10.56 -21.04 -7.51
CA GLU A 425 10.41 -21.51 -8.89
C GLU A 425 11.25 -20.66 -9.85
N ASP A 426 11.80 -21.25 -10.91
CA ASP A 426 12.68 -20.49 -11.78
C ASP A 426 11.91 -19.44 -12.61
N SER A 427 12.56 -18.33 -12.93
CA SER A 427 11.93 -17.27 -13.75
C SER A 427 12.93 -16.68 -14.75
N PRO A 428 13.28 -17.41 -15.82
CA PRO A 428 14.30 -16.98 -16.79
C PRO A 428 14.09 -15.59 -17.37
N GLY A 429 12.84 -15.21 -17.65
CA GLY A 429 12.50 -13.87 -18.17
C GLY A 429 12.87 -12.71 -17.23
N ARG A 430 13.29 -12.98 -15.99
CA ARG A 430 13.72 -11.98 -15.00
C ARG A 430 15.22 -11.72 -14.98
N TYR A 431 16.05 -12.62 -15.52
CA TYR A 431 17.52 -12.51 -15.48
C TYR A 431 18.21 -12.64 -16.84
N GLN A 432 17.47 -12.97 -17.91
CA GLN A 432 18.03 -13.07 -19.26
C GLN A 432 18.57 -11.73 -19.80
N ASN A 433 17.93 -10.61 -19.49
CA ASN A 433 18.49 -9.29 -19.81
C ASN A 433 19.65 -9.00 -18.83
N ALA A 434 20.84 -8.77 -19.37
CA ALA A 434 22.06 -8.51 -18.60
C ALA A 434 21.99 -7.28 -17.67
N ALA A 435 21.09 -6.33 -17.94
CA ALA A 435 20.83 -5.20 -17.06
C ALA A 435 19.96 -5.58 -15.84
N SER A 436 19.30 -6.73 -15.85
CA SER A 436 18.44 -7.16 -14.74
C SER A 436 19.26 -7.45 -13.50
N THR A 437 18.74 -7.00 -12.35
CA THR A 437 19.45 -7.03 -11.07
C THR A 437 18.65 -7.81 -10.05
N ALA A 438 19.32 -8.74 -9.37
CA ALA A 438 18.80 -9.37 -8.16
C ALA A 438 19.18 -8.52 -6.95
N ILE A 439 18.21 -8.25 -6.06
CA ILE A 439 18.44 -7.54 -4.81
C ILE A 439 18.02 -8.44 -3.65
N ILE A 440 18.96 -8.79 -2.77
CA ILE A 440 18.61 -9.40 -1.49
C ILE A 440 18.19 -8.28 -0.53
N PHE A 441 17.00 -8.40 0.04
CA PHE A 441 16.52 -7.50 1.08
C PHE A 441 16.67 -8.18 2.44
N LEU A 442 17.33 -7.52 3.39
CA LEU A 442 17.47 -7.99 4.77
C LEU A 442 17.10 -6.87 5.75
N ALA A 443 16.37 -7.22 6.79
CA ALA A 443 16.02 -6.29 7.85
C ALA A 443 15.90 -6.99 9.20
N GLY A 444 16.23 -6.26 10.28
CA GLY A 444 16.13 -6.77 11.65
C GLY A 444 16.80 -8.14 11.83
N ARG A 445 16.05 -9.13 12.33
CA ARG A 445 16.57 -10.48 12.66
C ARG A 445 17.03 -11.29 11.45
N GLU A 446 16.59 -10.97 10.24
CA GLU A 446 17.08 -11.65 9.02
C GLU A 446 18.56 -11.39 8.77
N VAL A 447 19.07 -10.24 9.21
CA VAL A 447 20.50 -9.90 9.09
C VAL A 447 21.35 -10.90 9.89
N SER A 448 20.94 -11.20 11.13
CA SER A 448 21.62 -12.19 11.97
C SER A 448 21.56 -13.59 11.37
N LYS A 449 20.38 -14.03 10.90
CA LYS A 449 20.22 -15.33 10.21
C LYS A 449 21.11 -15.46 8.97
N TYR A 450 21.25 -14.36 8.23
CA TYR A 450 22.11 -14.33 7.05
C TYR A 450 23.60 -14.40 7.42
N GLU A 451 24.02 -13.83 8.55
CA GLU A 451 25.41 -13.80 8.98
C GLU A 451 25.90 -15.12 9.60
N GLU A 452 25.00 -15.94 10.18
CA GLU A 452 25.32 -17.20 10.85
C GLU A 452 26.35 -18.07 10.10
N GLU A 453 27.29 -18.67 10.84
CA GLU A 453 28.28 -19.58 10.26
C GLU A 453 27.58 -20.79 9.64
N ASN A 454 27.94 -21.14 8.41
CA ASN A 454 27.28 -22.19 7.62
C ASN A 454 25.77 -22.00 7.34
N SER A 455 25.22 -20.79 7.53
CA SER A 455 23.81 -20.46 7.30
C SER A 455 23.24 -21.06 6.00
N GLN A 456 22.29 -21.98 6.16
CA GLN A 456 21.51 -22.51 5.04
C GLN A 456 20.66 -21.42 4.40
N TYR A 457 20.16 -20.48 5.21
CA TYR A 457 19.43 -19.29 4.77
C TYR A 457 20.26 -18.51 3.74
N ARG A 458 21.49 -18.12 4.10
CA ARG A 458 22.42 -17.42 3.17
C ARG A 458 22.68 -18.24 1.91
N LYS A 459 23.02 -19.53 2.05
CA LYS A 459 23.34 -20.40 0.90
C LYS A 459 22.20 -20.47 -0.12
N LEU A 460 20.95 -20.52 0.33
CA LEU A 460 19.79 -20.55 -0.56
C LEU A 460 19.61 -19.22 -1.29
N PHE A 461 19.65 -18.09 -0.57
CA PHE A 461 19.59 -16.76 -1.17
C PHE A 461 20.71 -16.54 -2.21
N ASP A 462 21.96 -16.84 -1.84
CA ASP A 462 23.12 -16.71 -2.73
C ASP A 462 22.97 -17.57 -3.99
N ASN A 463 22.41 -18.78 -3.87
CA ASN A 463 22.21 -19.68 -5.01
C ASN A 463 21.22 -19.12 -6.04
N HIS A 464 20.17 -18.42 -5.59
CA HIS A 464 19.20 -17.82 -6.50
C HIS A 464 19.76 -16.63 -7.26
N ILE A 465 20.54 -15.77 -6.60
CA ILE A 465 21.09 -14.57 -7.24
C ILE A 465 22.26 -14.86 -8.20
N LYS A 466 22.90 -16.04 -8.12
CA LYS A 466 23.97 -16.47 -9.06
C LYS A 466 23.53 -16.47 -10.53
N LYS A 467 22.23 -16.56 -10.81
CA LYS A 467 21.68 -16.52 -12.17
C LYS A 467 21.68 -15.12 -12.78
N TYR A 468 21.88 -14.08 -11.97
CA TYR A 468 21.85 -12.69 -12.38
C TYR A 468 23.28 -12.16 -12.57
N ASN A 469 23.46 -11.36 -13.63
CA ASN A 469 24.73 -10.68 -13.90
C ASN A 469 25.01 -9.55 -12.91
N ARG A 470 23.96 -8.93 -12.37
CA ARG A 470 24.03 -7.85 -11.38
C ARG A 470 23.34 -8.28 -10.10
N LYS A 471 24.00 -8.03 -8.98
CA LYS A 471 23.54 -8.41 -7.65
C LYS A 471 23.67 -7.21 -6.73
N GLY A 472 22.74 -7.09 -5.79
CA GLY A 472 22.80 -6.05 -4.79
C GLY A 472 22.11 -6.46 -3.49
N TYR A 473 22.32 -5.63 -2.48
CA TYR A 473 21.75 -5.80 -1.15
C TYR A 473 21.12 -4.49 -0.71
N ILE A 474 19.88 -4.56 -0.22
CA ILE A 474 19.26 -3.48 0.55
C ILE A 474 19.12 -3.98 1.98
N ILE A 475 19.75 -3.28 2.91
CA ILE A 475 19.82 -3.69 4.32
C ILE A 475 19.29 -2.55 5.17
N ILE A 476 18.30 -2.83 6.01
CA ILE A 476 17.83 -1.89 7.03
C ILE A 476 18.25 -2.43 8.39
N ASN A 477 19.44 -2.02 8.83
CA ASN A 477 20.02 -2.38 10.11
C ASN A 477 21.29 -1.54 10.40
N ASP A 478 21.65 -1.39 11.67
CA ASP A 478 22.91 -0.72 12.05
C ASP A 478 24.14 -1.60 11.76
N ILE A 479 23.95 -2.92 11.67
CA ILE A 479 25.02 -3.88 11.48
C ILE A 479 24.88 -4.52 10.10
N LEU A 480 25.97 -4.49 9.34
CA LEU A 480 26.09 -5.20 8.07
C LEU A 480 26.64 -6.62 8.29
N PRO A 481 26.08 -7.63 7.61
CA PRO A 481 26.72 -8.94 7.50
C PRO A 481 28.11 -8.82 6.88
N LYS A 482 29.09 -9.54 7.43
CA LYS A 482 30.45 -9.58 6.89
C LYS A 482 30.52 -10.38 5.58
N ASN A 483 29.62 -11.35 5.43
CA ASN A 483 29.59 -12.30 4.31
C ASN A 483 28.69 -11.80 3.15
N ILE A 484 28.91 -10.58 2.67
CA ILE A 484 28.20 -10.01 1.51
C ILE A 484 29.14 -9.88 0.31
N ASP A 485 28.66 -10.32 -0.85
CA ASP A 485 29.32 -10.09 -2.13
C ASP A 485 29.18 -8.61 -2.51
N LYS A 486 30.30 -7.90 -2.65
CA LYS A 486 30.36 -6.42 -2.54
C LYS A 486 29.98 -5.66 -3.81
N ASP A 487 29.23 -6.25 -4.74
CA ASP A 487 28.89 -5.60 -6.02
C ASP A 487 28.09 -4.30 -5.78
N ILE A 488 27.01 -4.37 -5.01
CA ILE A 488 26.17 -3.21 -4.63
C ILE A 488 25.61 -3.46 -3.23
N VAL A 489 26.00 -2.66 -2.24
CA VAL A 489 25.48 -2.77 -0.86
C VAL A 489 24.92 -1.42 -0.43
N MET A 490 23.61 -1.39 -0.16
CA MET A 490 22.87 -0.18 0.22
C MET A 490 22.34 -0.37 1.64
N ASN A 491 22.99 0.31 2.60
CA ASN A 491 22.67 0.20 4.01
C ASN A 491 21.89 1.42 4.50
N ILE A 492 20.76 1.20 5.14
CA ILE A 492 20.08 2.20 5.93
C ILE A 492 20.37 1.87 7.39
N PRO A 493 21.24 2.65 8.08
CA PRO A 493 21.69 2.36 9.44
C PRO A 493 20.59 2.69 10.45
N TYR A 494 19.54 1.86 10.44
CA TYR A 494 18.39 1.96 11.32
C TYR A 494 18.16 0.63 12.02
N ASN A 495 18.58 0.55 13.27
CA ASN A 495 18.17 -0.50 14.20
C ASN A 495 16.79 -0.16 14.78
N ALA A 496 15.75 -0.75 14.17
CA ALA A 496 14.38 -0.55 14.60
C ALA A 496 14.17 -1.03 16.05
N PRO A 497 13.49 -0.24 16.90
CA PRO A 497 13.20 -0.68 18.26
C PRO A 497 12.26 -1.89 18.24
N GLU A 498 12.65 -2.96 18.93
CA GLU A 498 11.80 -4.14 19.09
C GLU A 498 10.48 -3.77 19.75
N SER A 499 9.38 -4.30 19.20
CA SER A 499 8.02 -4.10 19.68
C SER A 499 7.20 -5.36 19.39
N GLN A 500 5.96 -5.44 19.90
CA GLN A 500 5.13 -6.61 19.71
C GLN A 500 4.84 -6.87 18.23
N LEU A 501 4.66 -5.81 17.43
CA LEU A 501 4.32 -5.95 16.02
C LEU A 501 5.45 -5.53 15.08
N ASP A 502 6.65 -5.26 15.61
CA ASP A 502 7.78 -4.70 14.84
C ASP A 502 7.36 -3.44 14.03
N LEU A 503 6.46 -2.62 14.60
CA LEU A 503 5.75 -1.52 13.92
C LEU A 503 6.69 -0.55 13.19
N PHE A 504 7.76 -0.14 13.85
CA PHE A 504 8.70 0.82 13.28
C PHE A 504 9.63 0.21 12.23
N LEU A 505 9.83 -1.11 12.23
CA LEU A 505 10.55 -1.79 11.16
C LEU A 505 9.70 -1.82 9.89
N HIS A 506 8.44 -2.23 10.00
CA HIS A 506 7.47 -2.17 8.90
C HIS A 506 7.32 -0.74 8.35
N THR A 507 7.24 0.25 9.23
CA THR A 507 7.18 1.67 8.85
C THR A 507 8.45 2.11 8.10
N ALA A 508 9.64 1.70 8.56
CA ALA A 508 10.90 2.03 7.88
C ALA A 508 10.97 1.44 6.47
N ILE A 509 10.61 0.17 6.31
CA ILE A 509 10.58 -0.53 5.02
C ILE A 509 9.64 0.20 4.06
N LYS A 510 8.41 0.51 4.52
CA LYS A 510 7.43 1.27 3.74
C LYS A 510 7.99 2.61 3.26
N LEU A 511 8.55 3.41 4.18
CA LEU A 511 9.09 4.73 3.85
C LEU A 511 10.25 4.65 2.86
N VAL A 512 11.17 3.70 3.04
CA VAL A 512 12.29 3.45 2.14
C VAL A 512 11.80 3.08 0.74
N PHE A 513 10.93 2.07 0.61
CA PHE A 513 10.47 1.60 -0.70
C PHE A 513 9.59 2.62 -1.41
N ASN A 514 8.67 3.29 -0.71
CA ASN A 514 7.85 4.35 -1.32
C ASN A 514 8.69 5.54 -1.79
N THR A 515 9.74 5.87 -1.05
CA THR A 515 10.67 6.94 -1.42
C THR A 515 11.50 6.58 -2.66
N ILE A 516 12.07 5.36 -2.68
CA ILE A 516 12.82 4.85 -3.84
C ILE A 516 11.92 4.83 -5.07
N SER A 517 10.76 4.15 -5.01
CA SER A 517 9.89 3.97 -6.17
C SER A 517 9.39 5.30 -6.73
N THR A 518 9.07 6.27 -5.87
CA THR A 518 8.64 7.60 -6.27
C THR A 518 9.75 8.41 -6.93
N ALA A 519 10.94 8.42 -6.34
CA ALA A 519 12.07 9.16 -6.87
C ALA A 519 12.56 8.58 -8.20
N THR A 520 12.64 7.25 -8.33
CA THR A 520 12.96 6.57 -9.60
C THR A 520 12.01 7.02 -10.71
N MET A 521 10.70 6.98 -10.45
CA MET A 521 9.70 7.31 -11.47
C MET A 521 9.70 8.80 -11.82
N ALA A 522 10.04 9.68 -10.89
CA ALA A 522 10.24 11.10 -11.16
C ALA A 522 11.48 11.37 -12.03
N ARG A 523 12.59 10.68 -11.78
CA ARG A 523 13.79 10.75 -12.63
C ARG A 523 13.51 10.24 -14.05
N MET A 524 12.69 9.20 -14.18
CA MET A 524 12.16 8.71 -15.46
C MET A 524 11.09 9.60 -16.12
N GLY A 525 10.83 10.79 -15.57
CA GLY A 525 9.90 11.77 -16.17
C GLY A 525 8.42 11.40 -16.04
N ARG A 526 8.05 10.50 -15.12
CA ARG A 526 6.65 10.13 -14.87
C ARG A 526 5.92 11.07 -13.90
N ILE A 527 6.67 11.94 -13.22
CA ILE A 527 6.16 12.99 -12.35
C ILE A 527 6.66 14.34 -12.90
N VAL A 528 5.77 15.32 -12.95
CA VAL A 528 6.09 16.72 -13.27
C VAL A 528 5.67 17.58 -12.08
N LYS A 529 6.53 18.49 -11.61
CA LYS A 529 6.33 19.16 -10.31
C LYS A 529 6.20 18.09 -9.21
N ASN A 530 5.02 17.96 -8.61
CA ASN A 530 4.61 16.90 -7.70
C ASN A 530 3.30 16.21 -8.16
N VAL A 531 3.02 16.17 -9.46
CA VAL A 531 1.83 15.51 -10.03
C VAL A 531 2.22 14.35 -10.95
N MET A 532 1.44 13.26 -10.88
CA MET A 532 1.65 12.04 -11.67
C MET A 532 1.04 12.20 -13.07
N VAL A 533 1.87 12.57 -14.05
CA VAL A 533 1.38 12.81 -15.43
C VAL A 533 1.10 11.53 -16.19
N TYR A 534 1.54 10.38 -15.66
CA TYR A 534 1.32 9.05 -16.24
C TYR A 534 0.08 8.33 -15.72
N VAL A 535 -0.78 8.97 -14.94
CA VAL A 535 -2.02 8.35 -14.47
C VAL A 535 -2.86 7.84 -15.66
N ASN A 536 -3.44 6.64 -15.54
CA ASN A 536 -4.35 6.09 -16.52
C ASN A 536 -5.80 6.24 -16.03
N PRO A 537 -6.66 7.04 -16.67
CA PRO A 537 -8.05 7.27 -16.21
C PRO A 537 -8.97 6.07 -16.48
N THR A 538 -8.90 5.06 -15.63
CA THR A 538 -9.67 3.81 -15.72
C THR A 538 -11.00 3.86 -14.97
N ASN A 539 -11.14 4.77 -14.00
CA ASN A 539 -12.36 5.01 -13.25
C ASN A 539 -12.71 6.50 -13.17
N LYS A 540 -13.89 6.83 -12.63
CA LYS A 540 -14.43 8.19 -12.59
C LYS A 540 -13.57 9.16 -11.76
N LYS A 541 -12.99 8.69 -10.65
CA LYS A 541 -12.05 9.46 -9.81
C LYS A 541 -10.78 9.82 -10.59
N LEU A 542 -10.22 8.87 -11.36
CA LEU A 542 -9.01 9.11 -12.15
C LEU A 542 -9.28 9.99 -13.39
N ILE A 543 -10.50 10.01 -13.93
CA ILE A 543 -10.92 10.97 -14.96
C ILE A 543 -10.92 12.40 -14.41
N ASP A 544 -11.51 12.63 -13.22
CA ASP A 544 -11.45 13.93 -12.56
C ASP A 544 -9.99 14.36 -12.32
N ARG A 545 -9.18 13.48 -11.73
CA ARG A 545 -7.76 13.74 -11.46
C ARG A 545 -6.98 14.05 -12.73
N GLY A 546 -7.13 13.26 -13.79
CA GLY A 546 -6.47 13.49 -15.07
C GLY A 546 -6.85 14.85 -15.68
N SER A 547 -8.12 15.22 -15.60
CA SER A 547 -8.62 16.51 -16.10
C SER A 547 -8.03 17.69 -15.32
N ARG A 548 -7.93 17.58 -13.99
CA ARG A 548 -7.26 18.59 -13.13
C ARG A 548 -5.77 18.72 -13.44
N ILE A 549 -5.06 17.61 -13.60
CA ILE A 549 -3.63 17.63 -13.95
C ILE A 549 -3.40 18.35 -15.28
N ILE A 550 -4.23 18.07 -16.31
CA ILE A 550 -4.14 18.77 -17.59
C ILE A 550 -4.41 20.27 -17.41
N SER A 551 -5.47 20.62 -16.68
CA SER A 551 -5.83 22.01 -16.37
C SER A 551 -4.66 22.74 -15.69
N ASP A 552 -4.10 22.18 -14.61
CA ASP A 552 -3.02 22.77 -13.81
C ASP A 552 -1.71 22.97 -14.59
N LEU A 553 -1.37 22.03 -15.48
CA LEU A 553 -0.10 22.06 -16.22
C LEU A 553 -0.16 22.82 -17.55
N THR A 554 -1.36 23.10 -18.06
CA THR A 554 -1.56 23.79 -19.34
C THR A 554 -2.25 25.15 -19.21
N GLY A 555 -2.93 25.42 -18.10
CA GLY A 555 -3.75 26.62 -17.92
C GLY A 555 -5.05 26.61 -18.72
N LEU A 556 -5.47 25.45 -19.26
CA LEU A 556 -6.82 25.28 -19.81
C LEU A 556 -7.86 25.35 -18.69
N LYS A 557 -9.10 25.70 -19.03
CA LYS A 557 -10.23 25.55 -18.11
C LYS A 557 -10.56 24.06 -17.96
N TYR A 558 -11.14 23.68 -16.81
CA TYR A 558 -11.44 22.27 -16.48
C TYR A 558 -12.25 21.54 -17.58
N LEU A 559 -13.27 22.18 -18.15
CA LEU A 559 -14.06 21.57 -19.23
C LEU A 559 -13.22 21.29 -20.49
N ASP A 560 -12.36 22.24 -20.89
CA ASP A 560 -11.50 22.08 -22.07
C ASP A 560 -10.39 21.04 -21.81
N ALA A 561 -9.90 20.96 -20.57
CA ALA A 561 -8.97 19.93 -20.14
C ALA A 561 -9.61 18.53 -20.13
N CYS A 562 -10.86 18.42 -19.68
CA CYS A 562 -11.64 17.18 -19.68
C CYS A 562 -11.95 16.71 -21.12
N GLU A 563 -12.32 17.64 -22.01
CA GLU A 563 -12.49 17.34 -23.44
C GLU A 563 -11.19 16.81 -24.06
N ALA A 564 -10.06 17.46 -23.79
CA ALA A 564 -8.76 17.03 -24.29
C ALA A 564 -8.39 15.62 -23.78
N LEU A 565 -8.73 15.30 -22.53
CA LEU A 565 -8.54 13.96 -21.98
C LEU A 565 -9.38 12.91 -22.70
N PHE A 566 -10.67 13.16 -22.91
CA PHE A 566 -11.53 12.22 -23.65
C PHE A 566 -11.09 12.05 -25.10
N GLU A 567 -10.61 13.11 -25.75
CA GLU A 567 -10.03 13.04 -27.09
C GLU A 567 -8.80 12.12 -27.11
N THR A 568 -7.87 12.26 -26.16
CA THR A 568 -6.68 11.40 -26.13
C THR A 568 -6.98 9.95 -25.77
N ILE A 569 -7.95 9.70 -24.87
CA ILE A 569 -8.43 8.34 -24.58
C ILE A 569 -8.96 7.68 -25.86
N GLU A 570 -9.81 8.36 -26.63
CA GLU A 570 -10.36 7.82 -27.88
C GLU A 570 -9.29 7.60 -28.95
N LEU A 571 -8.30 8.49 -29.05
CA LEU A 571 -7.19 8.35 -29.99
C LEU A 571 -6.33 7.12 -29.67
N ILE A 572 -5.99 6.92 -28.40
CA ILE A 572 -5.19 5.76 -27.95
C ILE A 572 -5.94 4.46 -28.21
N GLN A 573 -7.24 4.42 -27.92
CA GLN A 573 -8.10 3.24 -28.19
C GLN A 573 -8.20 2.90 -29.68
N LYS A 574 -8.14 3.89 -30.57
CA LYS A 574 -8.16 3.67 -32.03
C LYS A 574 -6.81 3.26 -32.60
N SER A 575 -5.71 3.66 -31.97
CA SER A 575 -4.35 3.37 -32.44
C SER A 575 -3.81 1.99 -32.02
N SER A 576 -4.61 1.15 -31.36
CA SER A 576 -4.15 -0.13 -30.82
C SER A 576 -3.95 -1.20 -31.91
N SER A 577 -2.91 -1.01 -32.73
CA SER A 577 -2.11 -2.10 -33.30
C SER A 577 -0.82 -2.22 -32.47
N GLU A 578 -0.79 -3.26 -31.62
CA GLU A 578 0.37 -3.95 -31.02
C GLU A 578 1.58 -3.23 -30.38
N GLU A 579 1.77 -1.91 -30.38
CA GLU A 579 3.02 -1.35 -29.80
C GLU A 579 2.89 -0.17 -28.83
N LYS A 580 3.59 -0.38 -27.69
CA LYS A 580 4.02 0.54 -26.61
C LYS A 580 3.02 0.88 -25.50
N PHE A 581 3.26 0.22 -24.36
CA PHE A 581 2.85 0.52 -22.98
C PHE A 581 3.22 1.95 -22.49
N SER A 582 3.42 2.96 -23.36
CA SER A 582 4.04 4.24 -22.98
C SER A 582 3.15 5.48 -22.97
N ASP A 583 1.94 5.43 -23.54
CA ASP A 583 1.16 6.66 -23.75
C ASP A 583 0.02 6.78 -22.73
N SER A 584 0.30 7.40 -21.59
CA SER A 584 -0.76 7.87 -20.69
C SER A 584 -1.62 8.92 -21.43
N PRO A 585 -2.97 8.80 -21.43
CA PRO A 585 -3.85 9.80 -22.04
C PRO A 585 -3.64 11.22 -21.50
N VAL A 586 -3.30 11.33 -20.21
CA VAL A 586 -3.03 12.61 -19.53
C VAL A 586 -1.74 13.23 -20.05
N LYS A 587 -0.63 12.49 -20.06
CA LYS A 587 0.64 12.97 -20.61
C LYS A 587 0.50 13.41 -22.07
N ARG A 588 -0.14 12.57 -22.90
CA ARG A 588 -0.34 12.86 -24.32
C ARG A 588 -1.16 14.13 -24.53
N ALA A 589 -2.20 14.35 -23.71
CA ALA A 589 -3.00 15.57 -23.78
C ALA A 589 -2.14 16.81 -23.48
N ILE A 590 -1.34 16.76 -22.40
CA ILE A 590 -0.44 17.86 -22.01
C ILE A 590 0.55 18.18 -23.14
N GLU A 591 1.20 17.17 -23.73
CA GLU A 591 2.16 17.34 -24.82
C GLU A 591 1.51 17.93 -26.07
N CYS A 592 0.35 17.40 -26.48
CA CYS A 592 -0.40 17.93 -27.62
C CYS A 592 -0.82 19.40 -27.42
N ILE A 593 -1.16 19.80 -26.20
CA ILE A 593 -1.53 21.19 -25.89
C ILE A 593 -0.30 22.10 -25.88
N LYS A 594 0.81 21.65 -25.28
CA LYS A 594 2.05 22.43 -25.21
C LYS A 594 2.70 22.62 -26.58
N ASN A 595 2.66 21.62 -27.46
CA ASN A 595 3.24 21.69 -28.82
C ASN A 595 2.43 22.59 -29.79
N LYS A 596 1.19 22.97 -29.42
CA LYS A 596 0.35 23.89 -30.21
C LYS A 596 0.55 25.37 -29.81
N ARG A 597 1.30 25.64 -28.74
CA ARG A 597 1.65 26.98 -28.27
C ARG A 597 3.09 27.29 -28.65
#